data_AF-A0AAD0T7Y3-F1
#
_entry.id   AF-A0AAD0T7Y3-F1
#
_cell.length_a   1.000
_cell.length_b   1.000
_cell.length_c   1.000
_cell.angle_alpha   90.00
_cell.angle_beta   90.00
_cell.angle_gamma   90.00
#
_symmetry.space_group_name_H-M   'P 1'
#
loop_
_entity.id
_entity.type
_entity.pdbx_description
1 polymer ?
#
loop_
_entity_poly.entity_id
_entity_poly.type
_entity_poly.pdbx_seq_one_letter_code
_entity_poly.pdbx_strand_id
1 'polypeptide(L)'
;MSQASLIQSIDALLPQTQCGKCGHPGCKPYAEGIAQGEAINKCPPGGSATIHALADLLKVQPLPLDAPNGPVPPQIAFIREAECIGCTKCIQACPVDAIVGAAKQMHTVITDECTGCELCVAPCPVDCIDILPLAEPAASAQRQHADQFRQRFEFRNARLARDDARRRAEREARAARAAEAQQSTAAAPLDAVQAAIERVKAQKAATPSLSDQQKRLKIEAAMAQVALKKAEDKLEVYGTSDLQALVVELRAANEKAQAALKAALEDAAPQADEATLKQAKIAAAMSRTQLARAEKAFGESPTEDQQAQLVELRAAVEQAQQRLDAAHGSPAAPAPISEGEARLKQAKIALASHRAALKSAEHRGANAAELASLRLALADAETALHTAEDASGKQPPNLQRIEKRPVDPAMRAIKTELAYARADLSKLERQPDADPAALAQARERLHKAEQALNEQPRP
;
A
#
# COMPACT_ATOMS: atom_id res chain seq x y z
N MET A 1 42.79 -2.18 27.61
CA MET A 1 41.84 -2.15 26.48
C MET A 1 41.12 -0.81 26.49
N SER A 2 40.93 -0.17 25.34
CA SER A 2 40.00 0.97 25.23
C SER A 2 38.57 0.48 25.45
N GLN A 3 37.66 1.36 25.87
CA GLN A 3 36.24 1.01 26.05
C GLN A 3 35.64 0.42 24.77
N ALA A 4 35.96 1.00 23.60
CA ALA A 4 35.53 0.48 22.30
C ALA A 4 36.06 -0.94 22.02
N SER A 5 37.34 -1.22 22.32
CA SER A 5 37.91 -2.57 22.13
C SER A 5 37.30 -3.61 23.07
N LEU A 6 36.96 -3.20 24.31
CA LEU A 6 36.30 -4.07 25.28
C LEU A 6 34.88 -4.45 24.82
N ILE A 7 34.09 -3.46 24.38
CA ILE A 7 32.75 -3.69 23.83
C ILE A 7 32.81 -4.69 22.67
N GLN A 8 33.78 -4.53 21.77
CA GLN A 8 33.96 -5.43 20.63
C GLN A 8 34.32 -6.86 21.06
N SER A 9 35.18 -7.01 22.08
CA SER A 9 35.53 -8.33 22.63
C SER A 9 34.34 -9.00 23.32
N ILE A 10 33.52 -8.24 24.05
CA ILE A 10 32.30 -8.75 24.68
C ILE A 10 31.29 -9.17 23.62
N ASP A 11 31.03 -8.31 22.63
CA ASP A 11 30.07 -8.59 21.55
C ASP A 11 30.46 -9.86 20.78
N ALA A 12 31.74 -10.09 20.52
CA ALA A 12 32.23 -11.30 19.86
C ALA A 12 31.98 -12.60 20.64
N LEU A 13 31.76 -12.54 21.96
CA LEU A 13 31.44 -13.71 22.78
C LEU A 13 29.94 -13.98 22.89
N LEU A 14 29.10 -13.04 22.46
CA LEU A 14 27.64 -13.21 22.49
C LEU A 14 27.18 -14.14 21.35
N PRO A 15 26.03 -14.85 21.51
CA PRO A 15 25.55 -15.80 20.50
C PRO A 15 25.00 -15.15 19.23
N GLN A 16 24.98 -13.81 19.15
CA GLN A 16 24.57 -13.02 17.98
C GLN A 16 23.16 -13.34 17.43
N THR A 17 22.25 -13.81 18.29
CA THR A 17 20.87 -14.13 17.87
C THR A 17 20.00 -12.91 17.59
N GLN A 18 20.36 -11.74 18.14
CA GLN A 18 19.60 -10.48 18.04
C GLN A 18 18.14 -10.57 18.53
N CYS A 19 17.85 -11.49 19.45
CA CYS A 19 16.48 -11.79 19.88
C CYS A 19 15.88 -10.82 20.91
N GLY A 20 16.72 -10.06 21.60
CA GLY A 20 16.34 -9.14 22.67
C GLY A 20 15.70 -9.74 23.92
N LYS A 21 15.78 -11.07 24.11
CA LYS A 21 15.26 -11.77 25.30
C LYS A 21 15.94 -11.36 26.61
N CYS A 22 17.10 -10.70 26.55
CA CYS A 22 17.81 -10.14 27.71
C CYS A 22 17.37 -8.69 28.06
N GLY A 23 16.39 -8.12 27.36
CA GLY A 23 15.92 -6.74 27.56
C GLY A 23 16.64 -5.68 26.70
N HIS A 24 17.70 -6.06 25.99
CA HIS A 24 18.41 -5.19 25.05
C HIS A 24 17.92 -5.39 23.61
N PRO A 25 17.93 -4.37 22.74
CA PRO A 25 17.44 -4.51 21.36
C PRO A 25 18.34 -5.34 20.44
N GLY A 26 19.50 -5.79 20.92
CA GLY A 26 20.44 -6.64 20.19
C GLY A 26 21.64 -7.02 21.06
N CYS A 27 22.57 -7.79 20.49
CA CYS A 27 23.77 -8.25 21.21
C CYS A 27 24.73 -7.09 21.52
N LYS A 28 24.99 -6.19 20.57
CA LYS A 28 25.91 -5.06 20.78
C LYS A 28 25.48 -4.12 21.92
N PRO A 29 24.21 -3.67 22.02
CA PRO A 29 23.76 -2.87 23.18
C PRO A 29 23.95 -3.59 24.53
N TYR A 30 23.76 -4.90 24.58
CA TYR A 30 24.05 -5.65 25.79
C TYR A 30 25.56 -5.69 26.09
N ALA A 31 26.41 -5.82 25.07
CA ALA A 31 27.86 -5.72 25.22
C ALA A 31 28.31 -4.35 25.74
N GLU A 32 27.66 -3.27 25.28
CA GLU A 32 27.86 -1.90 25.78
C GLU A 32 27.47 -1.78 27.25
N GLY A 33 26.32 -2.35 27.65
CA GLY A 33 25.89 -2.41 29.03
C GLY A 33 26.88 -3.17 29.92
N ILE A 34 27.34 -4.35 29.50
CA ILE A 34 28.36 -5.13 30.23
C ILE A 34 29.66 -4.33 30.38
N ALA A 35 30.12 -3.65 29.33
CA ALA A 35 31.31 -2.82 29.40
C ALA A 35 31.16 -1.62 30.37
N GLN A 36 29.92 -1.25 30.70
CA GLN A 36 29.57 -0.22 31.68
C GLN A 36 29.27 -0.79 33.09
N GLY A 37 29.42 -2.10 33.30
CA GLY A 37 29.22 -2.77 34.58
C GLY A 37 27.87 -3.48 34.75
N GLU A 38 27.10 -3.66 33.69
CA GLU A 38 25.89 -4.49 33.72
C GLU A 38 26.25 -5.98 33.92
N ALA A 39 25.33 -6.73 34.54
CA ALA A 39 25.51 -8.16 34.80
C ALA A 39 25.62 -9.00 33.52
N ILE A 40 26.57 -9.94 33.51
CA ILE A 40 26.93 -10.81 32.37
C ILE A 40 26.02 -12.01 32.14
N ASN A 41 25.01 -12.20 33.00
CA ASN A 41 24.21 -13.41 33.11
C ASN A 41 22.78 -13.26 32.59
N LYS A 42 22.50 -12.27 31.75
CA LYS A 42 21.13 -12.00 31.29
C LYS A 42 20.76 -12.65 29.96
N CYS A 43 21.69 -13.30 29.26
CA CYS A 43 21.48 -13.79 27.88
C CYS A 43 20.91 -15.23 27.85
N PRO A 44 19.60 -15.45 27.59
CA PRO A 44 19.01 -16.78 27.61
C PRO A 44 19.55 -17.75 26.54
N PRO A 45 19.76 -17.34 25.26
CA PRO A 45 20.34 -18.23 24.26
C PRO A 45 21.84 -18.43 24.42
N GLY A 46 22.53 -17.52 25.11
CA GLY A 46 23.95 -17.64 25.40
C GLY A 46 24.24 -18.62 26.53
N GLY A 47 23.32 -18.69 27.50
CA GLY A 47 23.35 -19.66 28.60
C GLY A 47 24.65 -19.60 29.41
N SER A 48 24.97 -20.71 30.06
CA SER A 48 26.17 -20.83 30.88
C SER A 48 27.45 -20.65 30.07
N ALA A 49 27.52 -21.19 28.84
CA ALA A 49 28.72 -21.10 28.00
C ALA A 49 29.16 -19.65 27.75
N THR A 50 28.20 -18.77 27.41
CA THR A 50 28.48 -17.33 27.21
C THR A 50 28.88 -16.66 28.52
N ILE A 51 28.21 -16.99 29.63
CA ILE A 51 28.54 -16.42 30.94
C ILE A 51 29.98 -16.73 31.35
N HIS A 52 30.44 -17.97 31.18
CA HIS A 52 31.81 -18.35 31.52
C HIS A 52 32.82 -17.63 30.63
N ALA A 53 32.58 -17.56 29.32
CA ALA A 53 33.46 -16.84 28.41
C ALA A 53 33.56 -15.34 28.76
N LEU A 54 32.45 -14.71 29.11
CA LEU A 54 32.41 -13.32 29.56
C LEU A 54 33.11 -13.12 30.91
N ALA A 55 32.89 -14.03 31.85
CA ALA A 55 33.54 -14.03 33.17
C ALA A 55 35.07 -14.12 33.02
N ASP A 56 35.55 -15.01 32.14
CA ASP A 56 36.97 -15.18 31.83
C ASP A 56 37.59 -13.95 31.17
N LEU A 57 36.86 -13.30 30.25
CA LEU A 57 37.29 -12.06 29.60
C LEU A 57 37.40 -10.91 30.61
N LEU A 58 36.40 -10.75 31.47
CA LEU A 58 36.29 -9.63 32.41
C LEU A 58 37.00 -9.88 33.75
N LYS A 59 37.51 -11.09 33.98
CA LYS A 59 38.15 -11.52 35.24
C LYS A 59 37.22 -11.39 36.45
N VAL A 60 35.96 -11.78 36.27
CA VAL A 60 34.94 -11.81 37.33
C VAL A 60 34.45 -13.24 37.56
N GLN A 61 33.78 -13.49 38.69
CA GLN A 61 33.17 -14.80 38.95
C GLN A 61 31.91 -15.00 38.09
N PRO A 62 31.68 -16.20 37.53
CA PRO A 62 30.47 -16.51 36.79
C PRO A 62 29.25 -16.47 37.71
N LEU A 63 28.16 -15.87 37.22
CA LEU A 63 26.88 -15.81 37.92
C LEU A 63 25.90 -16.84 37.33
N PRO A 64 24.93 -17.34 38.11
CA PRO A 64 23.83 -18.14 37.57
C PRO A 64 23.06 -17.35 36.51
N LEU A 65 22.52 -18.00 35.47
CA LEU A 65 21.71 -17.34 34.44
C LEU A 65 20.49 -16.65 35.06
N ASP A 66 20.38 -15.35 34.86
CA ASP A 66 19.24 -14.51 35.22
C ASP A 66 18.32 -14.35 34.00
N ALA A 67 17.45 -15.34 33.82
CA ALA A 67 16.46 -15.39 32.75
C ALA A 67 15.14 -15.96 33.29
N PRO A 68 14.05 -15.16 33.40
CA PRO A 68 12.78 -15.62 33.97
C PRO A 68 12.20 -16.85 33.28
N ASN A 69 12.44 -16.98 31.98
CA ASN A 69 11.96 -18.10 31.14
C ASN A 69 13.01 -19.20 30.95
N GLY A 70 14.12 -19.16 31.70
CA GLY A 70 15.20 -20.13 31.60
C GLY A 70 16.06 -20.00 30.33
N PRO A 71 16.99 -20.95 30.12
CA PRO A 71 17.83 -20.99 28.92
C PRO A 71 17.01 -21.30 27.67
N VAL A 72 17.41 -20.72 26.53
CA VAL A 72 16.79 -21.00 25.22
C VAL A 72 17.71 -21.94 24.46
N PRO A 73 17.25 -23.15 24.09
CA PRO A 73 18.07 -24.08 23.32
C PRO A 73 18.29 -23.58 21.88
N PRO A 74 19.34 -24.07 21.19
CA PRO A 74 19.52 -23.85 19.76
C PRO A 74 18.28 -24.31 18.98
N GLN A 75 17.83 -23.47 18.05
CA GLN A 75 16.55 -23.65 17.37
C GLN A 75 16.52 -22.85 16.07
N ILE A 76 15.54 -23.14 15.21
CA ILE A 76 15.30 -22.45 13.94
C ILE A 76 13.82 -22.19 13.73
N ALA A 77 13.51 -21.20 12.91
CA ALA A 77 12.15 -20.99 12.43
C ALA A 77 11.87 -21.90 11.23
N PHE A 78 10.65 -22.44 11.17
CA PHE A 78 10.14 -23.24 10.06
C PHE A 78 8.80 -22.66 9.59
N ILE A 79 8.69 -22.35 8.30
CA ILE A 79 7.45 -21.80 7.73
C ILE A 79 6.66 -22.93 7.09
N ARG A 80 5.41 -23.13 7.53
CA ARG A 80 4.45 -24.01 6.85
C ARG A 80 3.99 -23.34 5.57
N GLU A 81 4.66 -23.69 4.47
CA GLU A 81 4.50 -23.01 3.17
C GLU A 81 3.05 -23.03 2.65
N ALA A 82 2.32 -24.13 2.90
CA ALA A 82 0.92 -24.30 2.47
C ALA A 82 -0.04 -23.26 3.11
N GLU A 83 0.31 -22.72 4.28
CA GLU A 83 -0.50 -21.72 5.00
C GLU A 83 0.01 -20.29 4.75
N CYS A 84 1.19 -20.15 4.16
CA CYS A 84 1.82 -18.85 3.96
C CYS A 84 1.11 -18.04 2.87
N ILE A 85 0.56 -16.88 3.25
CA ILE A 85 -0.13 -15.97 2.31
C ILE A 85 0.77 -14.96 1.59
N GLY A 86 2.09 -15.04 1.77
CA GLY A 86 3.01 -14.12 1.11
C GLY A 86 2.93 -12.66 1.61
N CYS A 87 2.66 -12.42 2.90
CA CYS A 87 2.45 -11.05 3.43
C CYS A 87 3.73 -10.23 3.70
N THR A 88 4.91 -10.86 3.65
CA THR A 88 6.27 -10.29 3.85
C THR A 88 6.59 -9.69 5.23
N LYS A 89 5.66 -9.75 6.21
CA LYS A 89 5.92 -9.28 7.58
C LYS A 89 7.05 -10.01 8.30
N CYS A 90 7.17 -11.32 8.07
CA CYS A 90 8.26 -12.13 8.63
C CYS A 90 9.64 -11.70 8.09
N ILE A 91 9.75 -11.39 6.80
CA ILE A 91 10.98 -10.84 6.19
C ILE A 91 11.35 -9.50 6.87
N GLN A 92 10.37 -8.64 7.09
CA GLN A 92 10.58 -7.34 7.74
C GLN A 92 10.97 -7.45 9.23
N ALA A 93 10.68 -8.58 9.87
CA ALA A 93 11.05 -8.85 11.26
C ALA A 93 12.38 -9.60 11.42
N CYS A 94 12.80 -10.39 10.42
CA CYS A 94 13.98 -11.24 10.52
C CYS A 94 15.29 -10.41 10.59
N PRO A 95 16.02 -10.37 11.72
CA PRO A 95 17.17 -9.48 11.89
C PRO A 95 18.35 -9.81 10.97
N VAL A 96 18.44 -11.05 10.48
CA VAL A 96 19.57 -11.55 9.69
C VAL A 96 19.20 -11.87 8.23
N ASP A 97 18.02 -11.42 7.76
CA ASP A 97 17.56 -11.69 6.38
C ASP A 97 17.55 -13.19 6.02
N ALA A 98 17.24 -14.08 6.96
CA ALA A 98 17.22 -15.55 6.75
C ALA A 98 15.94 -16.08 6.08
N ILE A 99 14.91 -15.24 5.94
CA ILE A 99 13.65 -15.62 5.31
C ILE A 99 13.64 -15.11 3.88
N VAL A 100 13.36 -16.01 2.93
CA VAL A 100 13.27 -15.69 1.50
C VAL A 100 11.85 -15.86 0.99
N GLY A 101 11.51 -15.07 -0.04
CA GLY A 101 10.21 -15.06 -0.68
C GLY A 101 9.86 -13.65 -1.18
N ALA A 102 8.63 -13.47 -1.65
CA ALA A 102 8.16 -12.21 -2.21
C ALA A 102 6.70 -11.96 -1.84
N ALA A 103 6.23 -10.73 -2.10
CA ALA A 103 4.83 -10.39 -1.90
C ALA A 103 3.93 -11.33 -2.72
N LYS A 104 2.95 -11.94 -2.05
CA LYS A 104 2.01 -12.93 -2.61
C LYS A 104 2.66 -14.24 -3.08
N GLN A 105 3.87 -14.54 -2.62
CA GLN A 105 4.57 -15.80 -2.85
C GLN A 105 4.85 -16.47 -1.50
N MET A 106 4.90 -17.81 -1.46
CA MET A 106 5.26 -18.54 -0.24
C MET A 106 6.67 -18.15 0.22
N HIS A 107 6.84 -18.09 1.54
CA HIS A 107 8.11 -17.80 2.17
C HIS A 107 8.71 -19.07 2.75
N THR A 108 10.03 -19.15 2.76
CA THR A 108 10.77 -20.24 3.39
C THR A 108 11.98 -19.70 4.14
N VAL A 109 12.54 -20.49 5.06
CA VAL A 109 13.68 -20.11 5.90
C VAL A 109 14.93 -20.79 5.37
N ILE A 110 15.99 -20.01 5.15
CA ILE A 110 17.34 -20.56 4.97
C ILE A 110 17.84 -20.97 6.35
N THR A 111 17.79 -22.26 6.64
CA THR A 111 18.07 -22.82 7.97
C THR A 111 19.43 -22.41 8.51
N ASP A 112 20.45 -22.42 7.64
CA ASP A 112 21.85 -22.16 8.00
C ASP A 112 22.10 -20.70 8.38
N GLU A 113 21.20 -19.80 7.95
CA GLU A 113 21.24 -18.37 8.23
C GLU A 113 20.30 -17.98 9.37
N CYS A 114 19.45 -18.90 9.84
CA CYS A 114 18.47 -18.65 10.88
C CYS A 114 19.12 -18.70 12.27
N THR A 115 18.96 -17.64 13.04
CA THR A 115 19.46 -17.56 14.43
C THR A 115 18.52 -18.18 15.47
N GLY A 116 17.31 -18.58 15.08
CA GLY A 116 16.29 -19.04 16.03
C GLY A 116 15.77 -17.94 16.96
N CYS A 117 15.85 -16.66 16.56
CA CYS A 117 15.45 -15.52 17.38
C CYS A 117 13.94 -15.36 17.61
N GLU A 118 13.11 -16.08 16.86
CA GLU A 118 11.64 -16.10 16.95
C GLU A 118 10.92 -14.77 16.63
N LEU A 119 11.65 -13.68 16.32
CA LEU A 119 11.07 -12.37 16.01
C LEU A 119 10.05 -12.38 14.86
N CYS A 120 10.11 -13.39 14.00
CA CYS A 120 9.21 -13.57 12.86
C CYS A 120 7.84 -14.15 13.22
N VAL A 121 7.69 -14.79 14.40
CA VAL A 121 6.47 -15.50 14.80
C VAL A 121 5.31 -14.51 15.02
N ALA A 122 5.47 -13.55 15.93
CA ALA A 122 4.40 -12.62 16.29
C ALA A 122 3.89 -11.75 15.11
N PRO A 123 4.73 -11.29 14.16
CA PRO A 123 4.25 -10.55 12.98
C PRO A 123 3.46 -11.38 11.96
N CYS A 124 3.52 -12.72 12.02
CA CYS A 124 2.82 -13.58 11.07
C CYS A 124 1.29 -13.55 11.27
N PRO A 125 0.50 -13.03 10.31
CA PRO A 125 -0.94 -12.86 10.50
C PRO A 125 -1.75 -14.16 10.39
N VAL A 126 -1.12 -15.25 9.96
CA VAL A 126 -1.74 -16.57 9.75
C VAL A 126 -1.09 -17.65 10.61
N ASP A 127 -0.20 -17.26 11.53
CA ASP A 127 0.43 -18.16 12.52
C ASP A 127 1.12 -19.41 11.90
N CYS A 128 1.68 -19.26 10.69
CA CYS A 128 2.26 -20.37 9.91
C CYS A 128 3.76 -20.63 10.21
N ILE A 129 4.28 -20.21 11.37
CA ILE A 129 5.72 -20.30 11.70
C ILE A 129 5.91 -21.07 12.99
N ASP A 130 6.60 -22.20 12.90
CA ASP A 130 6.99 -23.03 14.03
C ASP A 130 8.44 -22.75 14.43
N ILE A 131 8.76 -22.98 15.70
CA ILE A 131 10.13 -22.97 16.21
C ILE A 131 10.54 -24.40 16.48
N LEU A 132 11.54 -24.88 15.74
CA LEU A 132 12.02 -26.25 15.83
C LEU A 132 13.37 -26.27 16.56
N PRO A 133 13.53 -27.13 17.59
CA PRO A 133 14.81 -27.29 18.26
C PRO A 133 15.83 -27.93 17.32
N LEU A 134 17.09 -27.52 17.45
CA LEU A 134 18.21 -28.17 16.76
C LEU A 134 18.84 -29.22 17.67
N ALA A 135 18.98 -30.43 17.14
CA ALA A 135 19.78 -31.48 17.76
C ALA A 135 21.27 -31.31 17.39
N GLU A 136 22.15 -31.97 18.13
CA GLU A 136 23.54 -32.13 17.71
C GLU A 136 23.62 -33.01 16.45
N PRO A 137 24.54 -32.73 15.50
CA PRO A 137 25.61 -31.72 15.56
C PRO A 137 25.20 -30.31 15.08
N ALA A 138 23.97 -30.12 14.57
CA ALA A 138 23.52 -28.86 13.97
C ALA A 138 23.50 -27.70 14.98
N ALA A 139 23.15 -27.97 16.23
CA ALA A 139 23.21 -27.01 17.33
C ALA A 139 24.64 -26.43 17.54
N SER A 140 25.67 -27.27 17.49
CA SER A 140 27.06 -26.81 17.57
C SER A 140 27.49 -26.00 16.36
N ALA A 141 27.12 -26.42 15.15
CA ALA A 141 27.41 -25.68 13.93
C ALA A 141 26.79 -24.27 13.95
N GLN A 142 25.53 -24.15 14.38
CA GLN A 142 24.85 -22.86 14.51
C GLN A 142 25.59 -21.90 15.47
N ARG A 143 26.10 -22.41 16.61
CA ARG A 143 26.89 -21.60 17.56
C ARG A 143 28.18 -21.06 16.94
N GLN A 144 28.82 -21.81 16.05
CA GLN A 144 30.04 -21.38 15.37
C GLN A 144 29.78 -20.27 14.34
N HIS A 145 28.53 -20.09 13.89
CA HIS A 145 28.14 -19.06 12.91
C HIS A 145 27.81 -17.70 13.54
N ALA A 146 28.08 -17.49 14.83
CA ALA A 146 27.77 -16.22 15.52
C ALA A 146 28.31 -14.98 14.78
N ASP A 147 29.57 -15.05 14.29
CA ASP A 147 30.17 -13.96 13.52
C ASP A 147 29.45 -13.68 12.19
N GLN A 148 29.00 -14.73 11.49
CA GLN A 148 28.20 -14.60 10.26
C GLN A 148 26.85 -13.93 10.56
N PHE A 149 26.17 -14.34 11.63
CA PHE A 149 24.91 -13.73 12.04
C PHE A 149 25.06 -12.24 12.39
N ARG A 150 26.16 -11.86 13.07
CA ARG A 150 26.49 -10.45 13.32
C ARG A 150 26.66 -9.68 12.02
N GLN A 151 27.49 -10.19 11.09
CA GLN A 151 27.73 -9.52 9.81
C GLN A 151 26.43 -9.31 9.05
N ARG A 152 25.56 -10.32 8.97
CA ARG A 152 24.26 -10.22 8.29
C ARG A 152 23.33 -9.19 8.93
N PHE A 153 23.29 -9.15 10.26
CA PHE A 153 22.53 -8.14 10.99
C PHE A 153 23.04 -6.72 10.69
N GLU A 154 24.35 -6.52 10.70
CA GLU A 154 24.98 -5.24 10.35
C GLU A 154 24.69 -4.84 8.90
N PHE A 155 24.80 -5.77 7.94
CA PHE A 155 24.47 -5.53 6.54
C PHE A 155 23.01 -5.12 6.35
N ARG A 156 22.08 -5.80 7.03
CA ARG A 156 20.66 -5.46 7.01
C ARG A 156 20.42 -4.06 7.57
N ASN A 157 20.99 -3.74 8.73
CA ASN A 157 20.81 -2.43 9.36
C ASN A 157 21.39 -1.31 8.49
N ALA A 158 22.56 -1.53 7.89
CA ALA A 158 23.15 -0.58 6.94
C ALA A 158 22.25 -0.38 5.70
N ARG A 159 21.63 -1.45 5.18
CA ARG A 159 20.67 -1.36 4.08
C ARG A 159 19.42 -0.56 4.46
N LEU A 160 18.82 -0.84 5.61
CA LEU A 160 17.64 -0.11 6.11
C LEU A 160 17.95 1.37 6.35
N ALA A 161 19.10 1.68 6.95
CA ALA A 161 19.53 3.07 7.17
C ALA A 161 19.68 3.85 5.86
N ARG A 162 20.26 3.24 4.81
CA ARG A 162 20.36 3.84 3.47
C ARG A 162 18.97 4.09 2.86
N ASP A 163 18.06 3.12 2.96
CA ASP A 163 16.70 3.24 2.43
C ASP A 163 15.90 4.36 3.12
N ASP A 164 16.01 4.46 4.44
CA ASP A 164 15.32 5.49 5.21
C ASP A 164 15.92 6.88 4.99
N ALA A 165 17.25 6.99 4.85
CA ALA A 165 17.90 8.24 4.45
C ALA A 165 17.40 8.71 3.08
N ARG A 166 17.33 7.82 2.08
CA ARG A 166 16.78 8.12 0.75
C ARG A 166 15.34 8.62 0.82
N ARG A 167 14.46 7.91 1.55
CA ARG A 167 13.05 8.30 1.70
C ARG A 167 12.88 9.65 2.41
N ARG A 168 13.71 9.97 3.41
CA ARG A 168 13.71 11.29 4.07
C ARG A 168 14.13 12.40 3.11
N ALA A 169 15.25 12.21 2.41
CA ALA A 169 15.71 13.17 1.41
C ALA A 169 14.67 13.43 0.31
N GLU A 170 13.98 12.40 -0.17
CA GLU A 170 12.89 12.56 -1.15
C GLU A 170 11.72 13.38 -0.60
N ARG A 171 11.34 13.19 0.66
CA ARG A 171 10.27 13.95 1.32
C ARG A 171 10.66 15.40 1.52
N GLU A 172 11.87 15.64 2.01
CA GLU A 172 12.44 16.99 2.18
C GLU A 172 12.50 17.72 0.83
N ALA A 173 12.96 17.07 -0.23
CA ALA A 173 12.98 17.64 -1.58
C ALA A 173 11.56 17.93 -2.12
N ARG A 174 10.55 17.13 -1.76
CA ARG A 174 9.15 17.44 -2.11
C ARG A 174 8.61 18.62 -1.32
N ALA A 175 8.94 18.71 -0.03
CA ALA A 175 8.55 19.83 0.83
C ALA A 175 9.20 21.14 0.38
N ALA A 176 10.50 21.13 0.05
CA ALA A 176 11.22 22.28 -0.47
C ALA A 176 10.59 22.79 -1.78
N ARG A 177 10.32 21.90 -2.75
CA ARG A 177 9.63 22.27 -3.99
C ARG A 177 8.24 22.85 -3.77
N ALA A 178 7.49 22.34 -2.78
CA ALA A 178 6.19 22.89 -2.42
C ALA A 178 6.30 24.29 -1.79
N ALA A 179 7.31 24.51 -0.93
CA ALA A 179 7.57 25.80 -0.31
C ALA A 179 8.02 26.86 -1.33
N GLU A 180 8.91 26.49 -2.26
CA GLU A 180 9.34 27.36 -3.37
C GLU A 180 8.14 27.75 -4.26
N ALA A 181 7.27 26.80 -4.59
CA ALA A 181 6.06 27.07 -5.36
C ALA A 181 5.12 28.04 -4.62
N GLN A 182 4.95 27.89 -3.30
CA GLN A 182 4.12 28.78 -2.49
C GLN A 182 4.70 30.19 -2.37
N GLN A 183 6.01 30.33 -2.20
CA GLN A 183 6.69 31.63 -2.21
C GLN A 183 6.57 32.34 -3.56
N SER A 184 6.66 31.60 -4.67
CA SER A 184 6.46 32.16 -6.01
C SER A 184 5.03 32.67 -6.24
N THR A 185 4.03 32.11 -5.56
CA THR A 185 2.63 32.56 -5.63
C THR A 185 2.27 33.71 -4.68
N ALA A 186 3.00 33.86 -3.57
CA ALA A 186 2.71 34.88 -2.55
C ALA A 186 3.34 36.26 -2.87
N ALA A 187 4.36 36.32 -3.73
CA ALA A 187 5.03 37.56 -4.15
C ALA A 187 4.44 38.20 -5.43
N ALA A 188 3.46 37.56 -6.06
CA ALA A 188 2.84 38.05 -7.29
C ALA A 188 1.58 38.89 -6.96
N PRO A 189 1.46 40.15 -7.46
CA PRO A 189 0.20 40.90 -7.34
C PRO A 189 -0.96 40.08 -7.92
N LEU A 190 -2.18 40.25 -7.41
CA LEU A 190 -3.38 39.50 -7.84
C LEU A 190 -3.55 39.50 -9.38
N ASP A 191 -3.13 40.57 -10.06
CA ASP A 191 -3.07 40.67 -11.53
C ASP A 191 -2.08 39.72 -12.19
N ALA A 192 -0.93 39.44 -11.57
CA ALA A 192 0.06 38.51 -12.08
C ALA A 192 -0.37 37.04 -11.91
N VAL A 193 -1.13 36.73 -10.84
CA VAL A 193 -1.77 35.41 -10.66
C VAL A 193 -2.88 35.22 -11.69
N GLN A 194 -3.70 36.25 -11.93
CA GLN A 194 -4.73 36.21 -12.96
C GLN A 194 -4.13 36.11 -14.38
N ALA A 195 -3.07 36.86 -14.68
CA ALA A 195 -2.33 36.76 -15.93
C ALA A 195 -1.62 35.41 -16.09
N ALA A 196 -1.17 34.78 -15.00
CA ALA A 196 -0.64 33.41 -15.03
C ALA A 196 -1.74 32.38 -15.28
N ILE A 197 -2.92 32.54 -14.68
CA ILE A 197 -4.10 31.72 -14.95
C ILE A 197 -4.54 31.89 -16.41
N GLU A 198 -4.53 33.11 -16.94
CA GLU A 198 -4.85 33.40 -18.34
C GLU A 198 -3.79 32.86 -19.31
N ARG A 199 -2.49 32.91 -18.96
CA ARG A 199 -1.44 32.23 -19.74
C ARG A 199 -1.59 30.72 -19.70
N VAL A 200 -1.94 30.12 -18.56
CA VAL A 200 -2.18 28.67 -18.46
C VAL A 200 -3.45 28.28 -19.21
N LYS A 201 -4.50 29.11 -19.19
CA LYS A 201 -5.71 28.93 -20.00
C LYS A 201 -5.41 29.09 -21.50
N ALA A 202 -4.59 30.07 -21.88
CA ALA A 202 -4.14 30.29 -23.25
C ALA A 202 -3.21 29.16 -23.73
N GLN A 203 -2.32 28.64 -22.88
CA GLN A 203 -1.47 27.49 -23.17
C GLN A 203 -2.29 26.20 -23.27
N LYS A 204 -3.29 25.99 -22.41
CA LYS A 204 -4.25 24.88 -22.53
C LYS A 204 -5.16 25.01 -23.75
N ALA A 205 -5.46 26.24 -24.19
CA ALA A 205 -6.19 26.52 -25.43
C ALA A 205 -5.31 26.37 -26.68
N ALA A 206 -4.00 26.60 -26.56
CA ALA A 206 -3.01 26.49 -27.64
C ALA A 206 -2.37 25.10 -27.75
N THR A 207 -2.61 24.19 -26.80
CA THR A 207 -2.16 22.80 -26.91
C THR A 207 -3.18 22.04 -27.77
N PRO A 208 -2.82 21.59 -28.98
CA PRO A 208 -3.75 20.83 -29.81
C PRO A 208 -4.18 19.60 -29.02
N SER A 209 -5.49 19.37 -28.94
CA SER A 209 -5.97 18.17 -28.28
C SER A 209 -5.52 16.96 -29.07
N LEU A 210 -4.78 16.08 -28.39
CA LEU A 210 -4.34 14.84 -28.98
C LEU A 210 -5.56 14.01 -29.42
N SER A 211 -5.56 13.53 -30.65
CA SER A 211 -6.52 12.53 -31.11
C SER A 211 -6.44 11.28 -30.24
N ASP A 212 -7.47 10.45 -30.22
CA ASP A 212 -7.44 9.21 -29.44
C ASP A 212 -6.31 8.26 -29.87
N GLN A 213 -5.92 8.30 -31.15
CA GLN A 213 -4.74 7.62 -31.66
C GLN A 213 -3.45 8.21 -31.06
N GLN A 214 -3.29 9.54 -31.05
CA GLN A 214 -2.13 10.20 -30.45
C GLN A 214 -2.07 9.98 -28.92
N LYS A 215 -3.21 9.96 -28.22
CA LYS A 215 -3.28 9.62 -26.78
C LYS A 215 -2.82 8.19 -26.52
N ARG A 216 -3.27 7.23 -27.34
CA ARG A 216 -2.84 5.82 -27.24
C ARG A 216 -1.33 5.67 -27.48
N LEU A 217 -0.81 6.27 -28.55
CA LEU A 217 0.62 6.25 -28.86
C LEU A 217 1.46 6.93 -27.77
N LYS A 218 0.93 7.98 -27.13
CA LYS A 218 1.60 8.65 -26.02
C LYS A 218 1.69 7.76 -24.78
N ILE A 219 0.63 7.02 -24.47
CA ILE A 219 0.62 6.04 -23.38
C ILE A 219 1.60 4.91 -23.69
N GLU A 220 1.59 4.40 -24.92
CA GLU A 220 2.49 3.32 -25.37
C GLU A 220 3.96 3.72 -25.27
N ALA A 221 4.33 4.91 -25.78
CA ALA A 221 5.69 5.44 -25.66
C ALA A 221 6.12 5.62 -24.20
N ALA A 222 5.23 6.12 -23.33
CA ALA A 222 5.53 6.28 -21.91
C ALA A 222 5.72 4.91 -21.20
N MET A 223 4.89 3.92 -21.53
CA MET A 223 5.03 2.57 -20.99
C MET A 223 6.32 1.89 -21.44
N ALA A 224 6.70 2.03 -22.72
CA ALA A 224 7.94 1.50 -23.27
C ALA A 224 9.17 2.14 -22.61
N GLN A 225 9.15 3.46 -22.40
CA GLN A 225 10.23 4.17 -21.71
C GLN A 225 10.40 3.71 -20.25
N VAL A 226 9.28 3.54 -19.53
CA VAL A 226 9.30 3.05 -18.15
C VAL A 226 9.77 1.60 -18.08
N ALA A 227 9.38 0.76 -19.03
CA ALA A 227 9.82 -0.63 -19.11
C ALA A 227 11.33 -0.73 -19.34
N LEU A 228 11.86 0.05 -20.29
CA LEU A 228 13.30 0.15 -20.56
C LEU A 228 14.06 0.59 -19.31
N LYS A 229 13.65 1.70 -18.68
CA LYS A 229 14.33 2.22 -17.49
C LYS A 229 14.37 1.19 -16.35
N LYS A 230 13.27 0.49 -16.10
CA LYS A 230 13.23 -0.58 -15.07
C LYS A 230 14.16 -1.75 -15.39
N ALA A 231 14.35 -2.08 -16.66
CA ALA A 231 15.26 -3.14 -17.06
C ALA A 231 16.72 -2.68 -16.94
N GLU A 232 17.03 -1.42 -17.27
CA GLU A 232 18.34 -0.80 -17.07
C GLU A 232 18.71 -0.76 -15.58
N ASP A 233 17.81 -0.31 -14.70
CA ASP A 233 18.01 -0.30 -13.24
C ASP A 233 18.29 -1.72 -12.69
N LYS A 234 17.57 -2.74 -13.21
CA LYS A 234 17.82 -4.15 -12.81
C LYS A 234 19.16 -4.65 -13.34
N LEU A 235 19.53 -4.28 -14.57
CA LEU A 235 20.80 -4.68 -15.15
C LEU A 235 21.97 -4.09 -14.36
N GLU A 236 21.88 -2.85 -13.91
CA GLU A 236 22.88 -2.21 -13.05
C GLU A 236 23.09 -2.98 -11.73
N VAL A 237 22.00 -3.48 -11.14
CA VAL A 237 22.04 -4.20 -9.85
C VAL A 237 22.52 -5.65 -10.00
N TYR A 238 22.07 -6.35 -11.04
CA TYR A 238 22.26 -7.81 -11.14
C TYR A 238 23.23 -8.25 -12.25
N GLY A 239 23.53 -7.41 -13.24
CA GLY A 239 24.58 -7.62 -14.23
C GLY A 239 24.46 -8.87 -15.12
N THR A 240 23.27 -9.49 -15.24
CA THR A 240 23.13 -10.77 -15.98
C THR A 240 23.04 -10.60 -17.49
N SER A 241 23.48 -11.61 -18.25
CA SER A 241 23.39 -11.64 -19.72
C SER A 241 21.94 -11.58 -20.22
N ASP A 242 21.02 -12.18 -19.48
CA ASP A 242 19.59 -12.18 -19.83
C ASP A 242 18.99 -10.77 -19.68
N LEU A 243 19.42 -10.02 -18.65
CA LEU A 243 19.03 -8.62 -18.47
C LEU A 243 19.65 -7.72 -19.54
N GLN A 244 20.89 -8.00 -19.98
CA GLN A 244 21.50 -7.33 -21.13
C GLN A 244 20.68 -7.53 -22.41
N ALA A 245 20.28 -8.76 -22.71
CA ALA A 245 19.45 -9.07 -23.86
C ALA A 245 18.08 -8.36 -23.77
N LEU A 246 17.45 -8.38 -22.60
CA LEU A 246 16.16 -7.71 -22.36
C LEU A 246 16.25 -6.18 -22.53
N VAL A 247 17.34 -5.54 -22.07
CA VAL A 247 17.55 -4.09 -22.24
C VAL A 247 17.68 -3.73 -23.72
N VAL A 248 18.39 -4.55 -24.52
CA VAL A 248 18.50 -4.32 -25.98
C VAL A 248 17.13 -4.37 -26.65
N GLU A 249 16.31 -5.38 -26.31
CA GLU A 249 14.96 -5.52 -26.86
C GLU A 249 14.05 -4.34 -26.48
N LEU A 250 14.05 -3.96 -25.20
CA LEU A 250 13.23 -2.86 -24.70
C LEU A 250 13.69 -1.49 -25.23
N ARG A 251 14.98 -1.34 -25.55
CA ARG A 251 15.50 -0.12 -26.18
C ARG A 251 14.95 0.04 -27.59
N ALA A 252 14.98 -1.02 -28.39
CA ALA A 252 14.38 -1.03 -29.72
C ALA A 252 12.85 -0.79 -29.68
N ALA A 253 12.16 -1.39 -28.70
CA ALA A 253 10.73 -1.18 -28.49
C ALA A 253 10.39 0.27 -28.10
N ASN A 254 11.19 0.89 -27.22
CA ASN A 254 11.03 2.29 -26.84
C ASN A 254 11.30 3.24 -28.02
N GLU A 255 12.37 3.02 -28.78
CA GLU A 255 12.66 3.82 -29.99
C GLU A 255 11.50 3.74 -31.00
N LYS A 256 10.97 2.54 -31.24
CA LYS A 256 9.82 2.33 -32.13
C LYS A 256 8.56 3.07 -31.64
N ALA A 257 8.24 2.96 -30.35
CA ALA A 257 7.06 3.62 -29.77
C ALA A 257 7.19 5.15 -29.78
N GLN A 258 8.40 5.67 -29.52
CA GLN A 258 8.69 7.10 -29.60
C GLN A 258 8.61 7.63 -31.04
N ALA A 259 9.14 6.89 -32.02
CA ALA A 259 9.04 7.23 -33.43
C ALA A 259 7.58 7.27 -33.92
N ALA A 260 6.76 6.29 -33.50
CA ALA A 260 5.33 6.24 -33.83
C ALA A 260 4.54 7.43 -33.24
N LEU A 261 4.83 7.80 -31.99
CA LEU A 261 4.23 8.99 -31.38
C LEU A 261 4.66 10.26 -32.12
N LYS A 262 5.95 10.40 -32.44
CA LYS A 262 6.47 11.57 -33.14
C LYS A 262 5.80 11.75 -34.51
N ALA A 263 5.75 10.68 -35.32
CA ALA A 263 5.08 10.72 -36.62
C ALA A 263 3.60 11.11 -36.49
N ALA A 264 2.89 10.55 -35.50
CA ALA A 264 1.48 10.90 -35.27
C ALA A 264 1.26 12.34 -34.80
N LEU A 265 2.24 12.96 -34.13
CA LEU A 265 2.17 14.37 -33.72
C LEU A 265 2.48 15.34 -34.87
N GLU A 266 3.28 14.90 -35.85
CA GLU A 266 3.64 15.70 -37.03
C GLU A 266 2.52 15.75 -38.09
N ASP A 267 1.61 14.77 -38.10
CA ASP A 267 0.52 14.62 -39.09
C ASP A 267 -0.76 15.45 -38.78
N ALA A 268 -0.65 16.52 -37.98
CA ALA A 268 -1.81 17.22 -37.44
C ALA A 268 -2.45 18.24 -38.43
N ALA A 269 -3.52 17.84 -39.12
CA ALA A 269 -4.50 18.77 -39.70
C ALA A 269 -5.36 19.41 -38.59
N PRO A 270 -5.83 20.68 -38.76
CA PRO A 270 -6.55 21.39 -37.70
C PRO A 270 -7.92 20.77 -37.42
N GLN A 271 -8.09 20.15 -36.25
CA GLN A 271 -9.36 19.58 -35.79
C GLN A 271 -10.22 20.65 -35.08
N ALA A 272 -10.96 21.43 -35.85
CA ALA A 272 -11.92 22.41 -35.34
C ALA A 272 -13.06 21.76 -34.53
N ASP A 273 -13.44 20.52 -34.82
CA ASP A 273 -14.62 19.87 -34.21
C ASP A 273 -14.44 19.44 -32.74
N GLU A 274 -13.26 18.95 -32.33
CA GLU A 274 -13.04 18.51 -30.94
C GLU A 274 -12.93 19.70 -29.96
N ALA A 275 -12.35 20.81 -30.42
CA ALA A 275 -12.29 22.05 -29.66
C ALA A 275 -13.70 22.63 -29.44
N THR A 276 -14.52 22.63 -30.48
CA THR A 276 -15.91 23.11 -30.44
C THR A 276 -16.77 22.24 -29.52
N LEU A 277 -16.61 20.91 -29.58
CA LEU A 277 -17.27 19.96 -28.68
C LEU A 277 -16.86 20.15 -27.21
N LYS A 278 -15.57 20.37 -26.93
CA LYS A 278 -15.09 20.61 -25.56
C LYS A 278 -15.60 21.93 -25.00
N GLN A 279 -15.61 22.99 -25.82
CA GLN A 279 -16.13 24.28 -25.42
C GLN A 279 -17.63 24.19 -25.09
N ALA A 280 -18.41 23.46 -25.90
CA ALA A 280 -19.82 23.21 -25.62
C ALA A 280 -20.04 22.37 -24.34
N LYS A 281 -19.20 21.36 -24.08
CA LYS A 281 -19.26 20.53 -22.85
C LYS A 281 -19.03 21.37 -21.59
N ILE A 282 -18.03 22.25 -21.63
CA ILE A 282 -17.68 23.13 -20.51
C ILE A 282 -18.82 24.12 -20.25
N ALA A 283 -19.35 24.75 -21.30
CA ALA A 283 -20.48 25.69 -21.19
C ALA A 283 -21.70 25.02 -20.55
N ALA A 284 -22.11 23.84 -21.02
CA ALA A 284 -23.25 23.11 -20.47
C ALA A 284 -23.06 22.67 -19.01
N ALA A 285 -21.83 22.35 -18.59
CA ALA A 285 -21.53 22.00 -17.20
C ALA A 285 -21.55 23.24 -16.27
N MET A 286 -21.00 24.37 -16.73
CA MET A 286 -20.98 25.61 -15.96
C MET A 286 -22.39 26.18 -15.77
N SER A 287 -23.21 26.23 -16.83
CA SER A 287 -24.59 26.75 -16.74
C SER A 287 -25.45 25.91 -15.78
N ARG A 288 -25.33 24.58 -15.81
CA ARG A 288 -26.03 23.69 -14.86
C ARG A 288 -25.62 23.93 -13.42
N THR A 289 -24.32 24.16 -13.20
CA THR A 289 -23.79 24.45 -11.86
C THR A 289 -24.27 25.80 -11.34
N GLN A 290 -24.34 26.82 -12.21
CA GLN A 290 -24.86 28.14 -11.86
C GLN A 290 -26.34 28.07 -11.47
N LEU A 291 -27.16 27.34 -12.25
CA LEU A 291 -28.58 27.12 -11.93
C LEU A 291 -28.75 26.40 -10.58
N ALA A 292 -28.06 25.28 -10.38
CA ALA A 292 -28.17 24.51 -9.13
C ALA A 292 -27.72 25.33 -7.91
N ARG A 293 -26.71 26.18 -8.06
CA ARG A 293 -26.25 27.09 -7.00
C ARG A 293 -27.28 28.18 -6.70
N ALA A 294 -27.91 28.75 -7.72
CA ALA A 294 -28.95 29.75 -7.58
C ALA A 294 -30.22 29.17 -6.94
N GLU A 295 -30.68 28.00 -7.39
CA GLU A 295 -31.84 27.30 -6.80
C GLU A 295 -31.61 26.98 -5.32
N LYS A 296 -30.39 26.56 -4.95
CA LYS A 296 -30.03 26.33 -3.54
C LYS A 296 -29.93 27.63 -2.72
N ALA A 297 -29.52 28.74 -3.34
CA ALA A 297 -29.37 30.03 -2.66
C ALA A 297 -30.70 30.74 -2.44
N PHE A 298 -31.67 30.58 -3.35
CA PHE A 298 -32.97 31.28 -3.30
C PHE A 298 -34.05 30.53 -2.50
N GLY A 299 -33.87 29.23 -2.27
CA GLY A 299 -34.78 28.44 -1.42
C GLY A 299 -36.17 28.25 -2.03
N GLU A 300 -37.17 27.95 -1.18
CA GLU A 300 -38.51 27.55 -1.62
C GLU A 300 -39.43 28.74 -2.01
N SER A 301 -39.06 29.97 -1.62
CA SER A 301 -39.83 31.19 -1.87
C SER A 301 -38.95 32.33 -2.39
N PRO A 302 -38.54 32.31 -3.68
CA PRO A 302 -37.74 33.38 -4.27
C PRO A 302 -38.52 34.69 -4.39
N THR A 303 -37.84 35.83 -4.32
CA THR A 303 -38.43 37.13 -4.68
C THR A 303 -38.69 37.23 -6.19
N GLU A 304 -39.51 38.17 -6.66
CA GLU A 304 -39.79 38.34 -8.11
C GLU A 304 -38.50 38.50 -8.94
N ASP A 305 -37.52 39.26 -8.44
CA ASP A 305 -36.22 39.43 -9.09
C ASP A 305 -35.40 38.13 -9.13
N GLN A 306 -35.45 37.34 -8.06
CA GLN A 306 -34.77 36.03 -7.99
C GLN A 306 -35.47 35.01 -8.91
N GLN A 307 -36.79 35.09 -9.01
CA GLN A 307 -37.60 34.28 -9.93
C GLN A 307 -37.18 34.58 -11.39
N ALA A 308 -37.02 35.86 -11.74
CA ALA A 308 -36.54 36.28 -13.06
C ALA A 308 -35.12 35.75 -13.35
N GLN A 309 -34.21 35.81 -12.37
CA GLN A 309 -32.86 35.25 -12.50
C GLN A 309 -32.85 33.73 -12.71
N LEU A 310 -33.74 32.98 -12.04
CA LEU A 310 -33.87 31.54 -12.26
C LEU A 310 -34.36 31.21 -13.67
N VAL A 311 -35.29 32.00 -14.22
CA VAL A 311 -35.77 31.83 -15.60
C VAL A 311 -34.63 32.04 -16.59
N GLU A 312 -33.81 33.08 -16.40
CA GLU A 312 -32.66 33.35 -17.26
C GLU A 312 -31.61 32.23 -17.20
N LEU A 313 -31.28 31.75 -16.00
CA LEU A 313 -30.33 30.64 -15.82
C LEU A 313 -30.84 29.33 -16.43
N ARG A 314 -32.15 29.07 -16.37
CA ARG A 314 -32.77 27.91 -17.04
C ARG A 314 -32.65 28.02 -18.57
N ALA A 315 -32.95 29.18 -19.13
CA ALA A 315 -32.77 29.44 -20.56
C ALA A 315 -31.30 29.29 -21.00
N ALA A 316 -30.35 29.74 -20.16
CA ALA A 316 -28.92 29.58 -20.43
C ALA A 316 -28.47 28.10 -20.42
N VAL A 317 -29.03 27.27 -19.52
CA VAL A 317 -28.79 25.81 -19.52
C VAL A 317 -29.30 25.17 -20.81
N GLU A 318 -30.50 25.54 -21.24
CA GLU A 318 -31.12 25.00 -22.46
C GLU A 318 -30.31 25.37 -23.71
N GLN A 319 -29.90 26.64 -23.85
CA GLN A 319 -29.04 27.07 -24.96
C GLN A 319 -27.67 26.38 -24.96
N ALA A 320 -27.04 26.20 -23.80
CA ALA A 320 -25.76 25.52 -23.70
C ALA A 320 -25.87 24.03 -24.06
N GLN A 321 -27.00 23.39 -23.71
CA GLN A 321 -27.29 22.01 -24.08
C GLN A 321 -27.54 21.86 -25.59
N GLN A 322 -28.31 22.76 -26.21
CA GLN A 322 -28.52 22.76 -27.67
C GLN A 322 -27.21 22.90 -28.45
N ARG A 323 -26.28 23.76 -27.98
CA ARG A 323 -24.94 23.88 -28.57
C ARG A 323 -24.12 22.61 -28.40
N LEU A 324 -24.27 21.92 -27.27
CA LEU A 324 -23.63 20.64 -27.01
C LEU A 324 -24.14 19.55 -27.93
N ASP A 325 -25.45 19.51 -28.15
CA ASP A 325 -26.11 18.52 -29.00
C ASP A 325 -25.76 18.76 -30.48
N ALA A 326 -25.73 20.03 -30.92
CA ALA A 326 -25.28 20.41 -32.25
C ALA A 326 -23.79 20.07 -32.49
N ALA A 327 -22.94 20.19 -31.48
CA ALA A 327 -21.52 19.84 -31.56
C ALA A 327 -21.26 18.32 -31.48
N HIS A 328 -22.21 17.53 -31.00
CA HIS A 328 -22.11 16.06 -30.86
C HIS A 328 -22.43 15.27 -32.13
N GLY A 329 -22.50 15.91 -33.30
CA GLY A 329 -22.89 15.35 -34.61
C GLY A 329 -22.96 13.81 -34.71
N SER A 330 -24.11 13.29 -35.15
CA SER A 330 -24.52 11.87 -35.14
C SER A 330 -23.38 10.86 -34.95
N PRO A 331 -23.32 10.14 -33.82
CA PRO A 331 -22.14 9.36 -33.46
C PRO A 331 -21.89 8.25 -34.48
N ALA A 332 -20.64 8.15 -34.95
CA ALA A 332 -20.17 6.94 -35.61
C ALA A 332 -20.34 5.77 -34.62
N ALA A 333 -21.13 4.77 -35.01
CA ALA A 333 -21.43 3.63 -34.17
C ALA A 333 -20.11 2.96 -33.69
N PRO A 334 -19.94 2.72 -32.38
CA PRO A 334 -18.83 1.90 -31.91
C PRO A 334 -18.96 0.50 -32.52
N ALA A 335 -17.81 -0.15 -32.76
CA ALA A 335 -17.73 -1.48 -33.36
C ALA A 335 -18.76 -2.46 -32.74
N PRO A 336 -19.37 -3.35 -33.55
CA PRO A 336 -20.49 -4.18 -33.08
C PRO A 336 -20.03 -5.09 -31.96
N ILE A 337 -20.40 -4.74 -30.74
CA ILE A 337 -20.43 -5.64 -29.59
C ILE A 337 -21.40 -6.75 -29.98
N SER A 338 -21.03 -8.03 -29.82
CA SER A 338 -21.95 -9.12 -30.12
C SER A 338 -23.25 -8.93 -29.34
N GLU A 339 -24.39 -9.33 -29.92
CA GLU A 339 -25.68 -9.19 -29.26
C GLU A 339 -25.70 -9.85 -27.86
N GLY A 340 -24.99 -10.96 -27.71
CA GLY A 340 -24.77 -11.63 -26.42
C GLY A 340 -23.98 -10.79 -25.41
N GLU A 341 -22.94 -10.06 -25.85
CA GLU A 341 -22.18 -9.18 -24.96
C GLU A 341 -22.95 -7.90 -24.60
N ALA A 342 -23.79 -7.38 -25.49
CA ALA A 342 -24.71 -6.28 -25.19
C ALA A 342 -25.75 -6.68 -24.12
N ARG A 343 -26.39 -7.85 -24.28
CA ARG A 343 -27.34 -8.41 -23.31
C ARG A 343 -26.68 -8.67 -21.95
N LEU A 344 -25.46 -9.21 -21.93
CA LEU A 344 -24.69 -9.43 -20.69
C LEU A 344 -24.40 -8.11 -19.96
N LYS A 345 -23.99 -7.06 -20.69
CA LYS A 345 -23.77 -5.74 -20.08
C LYS A 345 -25.06 -5.15 -19.52
N GLN A 346 -26.16 -5.25 -20.25
CA GLN A 346 -27.47 -4.77 -19.80
C GLN A 346 -27.95 -5.49 -18.53
N ALA A 347 -27.79 -6.82 -18.46
CA ALA A 347 -28.16 -7.61 -17.28
C ALA A 347 -27.30 -7.24 -16.04
N LYS A 348 -26.00 -7.00 -16.22
CA LYS A 348 -25.11 -6.54 -15.12
C LYS A 348 -25.53 -5.17 -14.57
N ILE A 349 -25.91 -4.25 -15.45
CA ILE A 349 -26.39 -2.91 -15.05
C ILE A 349 -27.71 -3.04 -14.29
N ALA A 350 -28.66 -3.84 -14.78
CA ALA A 350 -29.93 -4.08 -14.11
C ALA A 350 -29.73 -4.65 -12.69
N LEU A 351 -28.88 -5.66 -12.55
CA LEU A 351 -28.58 -6.26 -11.24
C LEU A 351 -28.01 -5.23 -10.25
N ALA A 352 -27.04 -4.41 -10.69
CA ALA A 352 -26.46 -3.36 -9.85
C ALA A 352 -27.51 -2.33 -9.40
N SER A 353 -28.38 -1.91 -10.31
CA SER A 353 -29.47 -0.97 -10.03
C SER A 353 -30.48 -1.53 -9.02
N HIS A 354 -30.91 -2.79 -9.17
CA HIS A 354 -31.85 -3.42 -8.24
C HIS A 354 -31.23 -3.64 -6.85
N ARG A 355 -29.94 -3.99 -6.77
CA ARG A 355 -29.20 -4.04 -5.48
C ARG A 355 -29.14 -2.67 -4.80
N ALA A 356 -28.87 -1.61 -5.55
CA ALA A 356 -28.82 -0.26 -5.02
C ALA A 356 -30.21 0.22 -4.53
N ALA A 357 -31.27 -0.10 -5.28
CA ALA A 357 -32.65 0.22 -4.92
C ALA A 357 -33.09 -0.49 -3.63
N LEU A 358 -32.83 -1.80 -3.50
CA LEU A 358 -33.15 -2.56 -2.29
C LEU A 358 -32.39 -2.01 -1.07
N LYS A 359 -31.08 -1.77 -1.20
CA LYS A 359 -30.27 -1.22 -0.11
C LYS A 359 -30.74 0.18 0.31
N SER A 360 -31.12 1.03 -0.64
CA SER A 360 -31.68 2.35 -0.37
C SER A 360 -33.02 2.27 0.36
N ALA A 361 -33.92 1.37 -0.06
CA ALA A 361 -35.20 1.15 0.59
C ALA A 361 -35.04 0.59 2.02
N GLU A 362 -34.11 -0.34 2.25
CA GLU A 362 -33.77 -0.84 3.58
C GLU A 362 -33.25 0.27 4.49
N HIS A 363 -32.37 1.14 3.97
CA HIS A 363 -31.81 2.24 4.76
C HIS A 363 -32.84 3.31 5.14
N ARG A 364 -33.83 3.55 4.28
CA ARG A 364 -34.94 4.48 4.52
C ARG A 364 -36.08 3.87 5.35
N GLY A 365 -36.00 2.61 5.75
CA GLY A 365 -37.03 1.93 6.53
C GLY A 365 -38.33 1.69 5.74
N ALA A 366 -38.23 1.35 4.45
CA ALA A 366 -39.38 1.03 3.61
C ALA A 366 -40.24 -0.10 4.19
N ASN A 367 -41.54 -0.09 3.85
CA ASN A 367 -42.48 -1.08 4.37
C ASN A 367 -42.21 -2.50 3.79
N ALA A 368 -42.80 -3.51 4.44
CA ALA A 368 -42.57 -4.91 4.07
C ALA A 368 -42.98 -5.24 2.63
N ALA A 369 -44.01 -4.59 2.09
CA ALA A 369 -44.49 -4.81 0.72
C ALA A 369 -43.52 -4.25 -0.33
N GLU A 370 -42.99 -3.05 -0.12
CA GLU A 370 -41.97 -2.43 -0.97
C GLU A 370 -40.68 -3.26 -0.97
N LEU A 371 -40.24 -3.71 0.21
CA LEU A 371 -39.05 -4.57 0.34
C LEU A 371 -39.25 -5.94 -0.33
N ALA A 372 -40.44 -6.54 -0.24
CA ALA A 372 -40.75 -7.80 -0.91
C ALA A 372 -40.70 -7.64 -2.44
N SER A 373 -41.27 -6.56 -2.97
CA SER A 373 -41.24 -6.24 -4.40
C SER A 373 -39.80 -6.03 -4.92
N LEU A 374 -38.97 -5.30 -4.17
CA LEU A 374 -37.57 -5.05 -4.54
C LEU A 374 -36.71 -6.32 -4.47
N ARG A 375 -37.00 -7.23 -3.52
CA ARG A 375 -36.34 -8.55 -3.45
C ARG A 375 -36.71 -9.44 -4.63
N LEU A 376 -37.97 -9.43 -5.04
CA LEU A 376 -38.41 -10.17 -6.23
C LEU A 376 -37.71 -9.63 -7.49
N ALA A 377 -37.69 -8.30 -7.68
CA ALA A 377 -37.01 -7.67 -8.81
C ALA A 377 -35.50 -7.94 -8.83
N LEU A 378 -34.86 -8.05 -7.65
CA LEU A 378 -33.47 -8.45 -7.54
C LEU A 378 -33.26 -9.91 -7.98
N ALA A 379 -34.12 -10.83 -7.55
CA ALA A 379 -34.05 -12.24 -7.94
C ALA A 379 -34.27 -12.44 -9.45
N ASP A 380 -35.20 -11.68 -10.04
CA ASP A 380 -35.43 -11.68 -11.49
C ASP A 380 -34.19 -11.17 -12.26
N ALA A 381 -33.55 -10.11 -11.76
CA ALA A 381 -32.32 -9.58 -12.35
C ALA A 381 -31.13 -10.54 -12.23
N GLU A 382 -31.05 -11.32 -11.14
CA GLU A 382 -30.04 -12.39 -10.98
C GLU A 382 -30.27 -13.52 -11.99
N THR A 383 -31.52 -13.94 -12.17
CA THR A 383 -31.89 -14.96 -13.18
C THR A 383 -31.60 -14.48 -14.61
N ALA A 384 -31.89 -13.21 -14.90
CA ALA A 384 -31.59 -12.60 -16.19
C ALA A 384 -30.08 -12.48 -16.45
N LEU A 385 -29.28 -12.22 -15.42
CA LEU A 385 -27.81 -12.22 -15.54
C LEU A 385 -27.28 -13.61 -15.86
N HIS A 386 -27.73 -14.65 -15.17
CA HIS A 386 -27.30 -16.03 -15.45
C HIS A 386 -27.66 -16.44 -16.88
N THR A 387 -28.88 -16.18 -17.31
CA THR A 387 -29.32 -16.43 -18.69
C THR A 387 -28.45 -15.69 -19.72
N ALA A 388 -28.08 -14.42 -19.41
CA ALA A 388 -27.24 -13.62 -20.28
C ALA A 388 -25.77 -14.06 -20.27
N GLU A 389 -25.26 -14.59 -19.15
CA GLU A 389 -23.93 -15.18 -19.03
C GLU A 389 -23.81 -16.43 -19.90
N ASP A 390 -24.78 -17.34 -19.80
CA ASP A 390 -24.86 -18.56 -20.60
C ASP A 390 -24.95 -18.26 -22.10
N ALA A 391 -25.72 -17.24 -22.48
CA ALA A 391 -25.89 -16.81 -23.87
C ALA A 391 -24.73 -15.94 -24.40
N SER A 392 -23.78 -15.50 -23.56
CA SER A 392 -22.73 -14.55 -23.94
C SER A 392 -21.56 -15.18 -24.70
N GLY A 393 -21.41 -16.51 -24.66
CA GLY A 393 -20.28 -17.23 -25.24
C GLY A 393 -18.93 -16.96 -24.54
N LYS A 394 -18.91 -16.21 -23.43
CA LYS A 394 -17.70 -16.00 -22.62
C LYS A 394 -17.55 -17.16 -21.63
N GLN A 395 -16.37 -17.78 -21.58
CA GLN A 395 -16.09 -18.79 -20.56
C GLN A 395 -16.20 -18.14 -19.15
N PRO A 396 -16.87 -18.81 -18.19
CA PRO A 396 -16.93 -18.32 -16.84
C PRO A 396 -15.51 -18.25 -16.25
N PRO A 397 -15.21 -17.21 -15.45
CA PRO A 397 -13.93 -17.13 -14.75
C PRO A 397 -13.76 -18.37 -13.86
N ASN A 398 -12.58 -18.98 -13.89
CA ASN A 398 -12.24 -20.09 -12.99
C ASN A 398 -12.10 -19.56 -11.55
N LEU A 399 -13.22 -19.51 -10.83
CA LEU A 399 -13.30 -19.07 -9.45
C LEU A 399 -13.06 -20.27 -8.52
N GLN A 400 -11.82 -20.45 -8.08
CA GLN A 400 -11.53 -21.32 -6.94
C GLN A 400 -12.07 -20.67 -5.67
N ARG A 401 -13.17 -21.21 -5.13
CA ARG A 401 -13.69 -20.82 -3.81
C ARG A 401 -12.70 -21.32 -2.74
N ILE A 402 -11.88 -20.41 -2.24
CA ILE A 402 -11.21 -20.59 -0.96
C ILE A 402 -12.27 -20.33 0.12
N GLU A 403 -12.69 -21.36 0.84
CA GLU A 403 -13.59 -21.19 1.99
C GLU A 403 -12.93 -20.35 3.07
N LYS A 404 -13.21 -19.04 3.07
CA LYS A 404 -12.96 -18.20 4.24
C LYS A 404 -14.14 -18.39 5.18
N ARG A 405 -13.92 -19.12 6.28
CA ARG A 405 -14.88 -19.26 7.38
C ARG A 405 -15.37 -17.85 7.78
N PRO A 406 -16.68 -17.63 8.01
CA PRO A 406 -17.20 -16.31 8.34
C PRO A 406 -16.52 -15.80 9.63
N VAL A 407 -15.93 -14.61 9.58
CA VAL A 407 -15.41 -13.95 10.78
C VAL A 407 -16.62 -13.60 11.64
N ASP A 408 -16.76 -14.28 12.78
CA ASP A 408 -17.75 -14.02 13.81
C ASP A 408 -17.82 -12.51 14.11
N PRO A 409 -19.03 -11.90 14.17
CA PRO A 409 -19.22 -10.52 14.63
C PRO A 409 -18.39 -10.14 15.86
N ALA A 410 -18.23 -11.05 16.84
CA ALA A 410 -17.40 -10.82 18.03
C ALA A 410 -15.92 -10.63 17.67
N MET A 411 -15.37 -11.50 16.82
CA MET A 411 -14.00 -11.38 16.34
C MET A 411 -13.80 -10.15 15.46
N ARG A 412 -14.82 -9.74 14.70
CA ARG A 412 -14.78 -8.50 13.93
C ARG A 412 -14.70 -7.27 14.85
N ALA A 413 -15.48 -7.25 15.93
CA ALA A 413 -15.45 -6.17 16.91
C ALA A 413 -14.07 -6.05 17.57
N ILE A 414 -13.48 -7.17 18.01
CA ILE A 414 -12.16 -7.20 18.64
C ILE A 414 -11.06 -6.70 17.68
N LYS A 415 -11.07 -7.16 16.42
CA LYS A 415 -10.11 -6.70 15.40
C LYS A 415 -10.28 -5.22 15.07
N THR A 416 -11.51 -4.72 15.13
CA THR A 416 -11.83 -3.32 14.92
C THR A 416 -11.28 -2.47 16.07
N GLU A 417 -11.55 -2.85 17.32
CA GLU A 417 -10.99 -2.16 18.49
C GLU A 417 -9.46 -2.17 18.51
N LEU A 418 -8.82 -3.28 18.14
CA LEU A 418 -7.37 -3.35 18.01
C LEU A 418 -6.82 -2.34 16.99
N ALA A 419 -7.50 -2.20 15.84
CA ALA A 419 -7.11 -1.25 14.81
C ALA A 419 -7.26 0.22 15.29
N TYR A 420 -8.37 0.54 15.98
CA TYR A 420 -8.59 1.87 16.54
C TYR A 420 -7.60 2.19 17.66
N ALA A 421 -7.34 1.26 18.59
CA ALA A 421 -6.37 1.47 19.67
C ALA A 421 -4.94 1.72 19.14
N ARG A 422 -4.52 1.02 18.08
CA ARG A 422 -3.23 1.28 17.40
C ARG A 422 -3.18 2.64 16.72
N ALA A 423 -4.27 3.03 16.06
CA ALA A 423 -4.35 4.31 15.38
C ALA A 423 -4.29 5.49 16.38
N ASP A 424 -5.00 5.37 17.50
CA ASP A 424 -5.03 6.40 18.55
C ASP A 424 -3.68 6.55 19.24
N LEU A 425 -3.02 5.44 19.59
CA LEU A 425 -1.67 5.48 20.16
C LEU A 425 -0.67 6.12 19.17
N SER A 426 -0.67 5.69 17.90
CA SER A 426 0.21 6.27 16.88
C SER A 426 -0.07 7.74 16.60
N LYS A 427 -1.30 8.21 16.79
CA LYS A 427 -1.67 9.63 16.67
C LYS A 427 -1.10 10.44 17.83
N LEU A 428 -1.20 9.93 19.06
CA LEU A 428 -0.65 10.58 20.26
C LEU A 428 0.89 10.61 20.23
N GLU A 429 1.55 9.52 19.85
CA GLU A 429 3.02 9.44 19.77
C GLU A 429 3.64 10.38 18.73
N ARG A 430 2.86 10.89 17.77
CA ARG A 430 3.31 11.88 16.79
C ARG A 430 3.19 13.32 17.28
N GLN A 431 2.52 13.57 18.40
CA GLN A 431 2.40 14.90 18.98
C GLN A 431 3.61 15.18 19.88
N PRO A 432 4.35 16.27 19.65
CA PRO A 432 5.57 16.58 20.41
C PRO A 432 5.31 16.85 21.91
N ASP A 433 4.11 17.31 22.26
CA ASP A 433 3.68 17.62 23.64
C ASP A 433 2.54 16.71 24.11
N ALA A 434 2.52 15.45 23.67
CA ALA A 434 1.48 14.51 24.07
C ALA A 434 1.49 14.30 25.60
N ASP A 435 0.32 14.45 26.22
CA ASP A 435 0.13 14.21 27.66
C ASP A 435 0.57 12.77 28.02
N PRO A 436 1.54 12.61 28.95
CA PRO A 436 1.99 11.30 29.41
C PRO A 436 0.87 10.40 29.95
N ALA A 437 -0.17 10.99 30.57
CA ALA A 437 -1.30 10.22 31.06
C ALA A 437 -2.17 9.68 29.91
N ALA A 438 -2.41 10.49 28.88
CA ALA A 438 -3.11 10.07 27.67
C ALA A 438 -2.35 8.97 26.89
N LEU A 439 -1.02 9.07 26.81
CA LEU A 439 -0.17 8.02 26.23
C LEU A 439 -0.23 6.71 27.01
N ALA A 440 -0.18 6.77 28.35
CA ALA A 440 -0.33 5.59 29.20
C ALA A 440 -1.71 4.93 29.01
N GLN A 441 -2.78 5.72 28.94
CA GLN A 441 -4.12 5.23 28.71
C GLN A 441 -4.29 4.59 27.32
N ALA A 442 -3.68 5.17 26.28
CA ALA A 442 -3.70 4.61 24.93
C ALA A 442 -2.93 3.28 24.83
N ARG A 443 -1.80 3.17 25.53
CA ARG A 443 -1.03 1.91 25.65
C ARG A 443 -1.84 0.83 26.37
N GLU A 444 -2.50 1.18 27.46
CA GLU A 444 -3.37 0.27 28.21
C GLU A 444 -4.55 -0.22 27.35
N ARG A 445 -5.18 0.68 26.58
CA ARG A 445 -6.27 0.31 25.64
C ARG A 445 -5.78 -0.63 24.55
N LEU A 446 -4.59 -0.38 24.00
CA LEU A 446 -3.97 -1.29 23.03
C LEU A 446 -3.70 -2.66 23.65
N HIS A 447 -3.13 -2.70 24.86
CA HIS A 447 -2.83 -3.94 25.56
C HIS A 447 -4.09 -4.78 25.81
N LYS A 448 -5.19 -4.16 26.26
CA LYS A 448 -6.49 -4.84 26.43
C LYS A 448 -7.05 -5.40 25.13
N ALA A 449 -6.95 -4.64 24.03
CA ALA A 449 -7.42 -5.11 22.73
C ALA A 449 -6.59 -6.29 22.19
N GLU A 450 -5.28 -6.31 22.49
CA GLU A 450 -4.38 -7.42 22.16
C GLU A 450 -4.66 -8.66 23.01
N GLN A 451 -4.90 -8.49 24.32
CA GLN A 451 -5.33 -9.58 25.20
C GLN A 451 -6.66 -10.19 24.75
N ALA A 452 -7.67 -9.35 24.49
CA ALA A 452 -8.98 -9.82 24.03
C ALA A 452 -8.92 -10.60 22.72
N LEU A 453 -7.98 -10.25 21.82
CA LEU A 453 -7.74 -11.00 20.60
C LEU A 453 -7.03 -12.34 20.87
N ASN A 454 -6.10 -12.37 21.82
CA ASN A 454 -5.36 -13.57 22.21
C ASN A 454 -6.24 -14.58 22.97
N GLU A 455 -7.27 -14.13 23.68
CA GLU A 455 -8.25 -14.96 24.38
C GLU A 455 -9.27 -15.62 23.44
N GLN A 456 -9.37 -15.15 22.19
CA GLN A 456 -10.24 -15.81 21.23
C GLN A 456 -9.69 -17.19 20.86
N PRO A 457 -10.57 -18.22 20.72
CA PRO A 457 -10.13 -19.52 20.26
C PRO A 457 -9.43 -19.37 18.91
N ARG A 458 -8.14 -19.75 18.87
CA ARG A 458 -7.42 -19.85 17.60
C ARG A 458 -8.10 -20.95 16.77
N PRO A 459 -8.33 -20.71 15.48
CA PRO A 459 -9.02 -21.67 14.62
C PRO A 459 -8.33 -23.03 14.54
#